data_AF-A0A1M7Z3Q1-F1
#
_entry.id   AF-A0A1M7Z3Q1-F1
#
_cell.length_a   1.000
_cell.length_b   1.000
_cell.length_c   1.000
_cell.angle_alpha   90.00
_cell.angle_beta   90.00
_cell.angle_gamma   90.00
#
_symmetry.space_group_name_H-M   'P 1'
#
loop_
_entity.id
_entity.type
_entity.pdbx_description
1 polymer ?
#
loop_
_entity_poly.entity_id
_entity_poly.type
_entity_poly.pdbx_seq_one_letter_code
_entity_poly.pdbx_strand_id
1 'polypeptide(L)'
;MRFISSILFYLTFTLMAHSQESNRINYEQLGISFLVPNGWQGQETSNGVLLQNQSLGGIILISTHNQNISQIKAEALKPIQDEQGTYLTLIGSLEDLSPTAVAGTFDGYLQGAMAKAYIIGVENPYKGLGVTISIAANSDRFTDELKNAGLELYQSFEFKEVDRSKEFEEWKAFLAGYRLTYMSSYYSPSATEGGISGGMSQKRVIDLCPEGYFTMNNSSSFQMDGLGMNNDKGKGNGSWEIGMGEDGSPALLLKSYTGENWSYSLSFAENKLYLNGEHYFRTNSGENAPNCY
;
A
#
# COMPACT_ATOMS: atom_id res chain seq x y z
N MET A 1 79.62 -19.86 -15.61
CA MET A 1 80.08 -18.46 -15.70
C MET A 1 78.86 -17.55 -15.59
N ARG A 2 78.78 -16.80 -14.47
CA ARG A 2 78.08 -15.51 -14.24
C ARG A 2 76.55 -15.45 -14.51
N PHE A 3 75.69 -15.35 -13.49
CA PHE A 3 75.36 -14.20 -12.59
C PHE A 3 74.29 -13.23 -13.16
N ILE A 4 73.21 -13.03 -12.37
CA ILE A 4 72.44 -11.78 -12.13
C ILE A 4 71.46 -11.38 -13.25
N SER A 5 70.20 -10.95 -13.07
CA SER A 5 69.49 -10.17 -12.05
C SER A 5 67.97 -10.46 -12.19
N SER A 6 67.22 -10.78 -11.13
CA SER A 6 66.42 -9.84 -10.30
C SER A 6 65.47 -8.92 -11.08
N ILE A 7 64.16 -9.12 -10.92
CA ILE A 7 63.19 -8.15 -10.39
C ILE A 7 62.01 -8.96 -9.84
N LEU A 8 61.92 -9.03 -8.51
CA LEU A 8 60.77 -9.54 -7.79
C LEU A 8 59.85 -8.33 -7.56
N PHE A 9 58.71 -8.28 -8.26
CA PHE A 9 57.69 -7.26 -8.02
C PHE A 9 56.71 -7.82 -6.99
N TYR A 10 56.94 -7.51 -5.72
CA TYR A 10 55.91 -7.71 -4.68
C TYR A 10 54.81 -6.70 -4.91
N LEU A 11 53.79 -7.09 -5.68
CA LEU A 11 52.51 -6.37 -5.70
C LEU A 11 51.72 -6.83 -4.47
N THR A 12 51.96 -6.17 -3.34
CA THR A 12 51.07 -6.24 -2.18
C THR A 12 49.73 -5.65 -2.59
N PHE A 13 48.79 -6.52 -2.95
CA PHE A 13 47.37 -6.16 -3.01
C PHE A 13 46.92 -5.94 -1.56
N THR A 14 46.99 -4.69 -1.11
CA THR A 14 46.11 -4.22 -0.04
C THR A 14 44.69 -4.34 -0.59
N LEU A 15 44.04 -5.47 -0.34
CA LEU A 15 42.60 -5.56 -0.41
C LEU A 15 42.08 -4.55 0.59
N MET A 16 41.71 -3.37 0.08
CA MET A 16 40.83 -2.47 0.80
C MET A 16 39.56 -3.27 1.05
N ALA A 17 39.42 -3.78 2.27
CA ALA A 17 38.14 -4.23 2.79
C ALA A 17 37.20 -3.02 2.73
N HIS A 18 36.46 -2.90 1.63
CA HIS A 18 35.27 -2.10 1.59
C HIS A 18 34.27 -2.85 2.46
N SER A 19 34.29 -2.54 3.75
CA SER A 19 33.11 -2.68 4.58
C SER A 19 32.02 -1.83 3.91
N GLN A 20 31.20 -2.43 3.05
CA GLN A 20 29.87 -1.89 2.77
C GLN A 20 29.05 -2.15 4.03
N GLU A 21 29.29 -1.35 5.09
CA GLU A 21 28.21 -0.98 5.98
C GLU A 21 27.24 -0.19 5.09
N SER A 22 26.09 -0.71 4.72
CA SER A 22 25.15 -1.37 5.62
C SER A 22 24.18 -2.24 4.81
N ASN A 23 23.75 -3.36 5.41
CA ASN A 23 22.52 -4.06 5.02
C ASN A 23 21.25 -3.19 5.27
N ARG A 24 21.38 -1.86 5.39
CA ARG A 24 20.29 -0.95 5.68
C ARG A 24 19.67 -0.47 4.38
N ILE A 25 18.38 -0.71 4.24
CA ILE A 25 17.56 -0.12 3.21
C ILE A 25 16.97 1.18 3.78
N ASN A 26 17.03 2.25 3.00
CA ASN A 26 16.52 3.56 3.41
C ASN A 26 15.60 4.15 2.32
N TYR A 27 14.32 4.26 2.64
CA TYR A 27 13.31 4.92 1.82
C TYR A 27 13.06 6.33 2.35
N GLU A 28 13.94 7.27 1.97
CA GLU A 28 13.91 8.64 2.50
C GLU A 28 12.57 9.34 2.28
N GLN A 29 11.93 9.12 1.13
CA GLN A 29 10.62 9.71 0.77
C GLN A 29 9.47 9.21 1.66
N LEU A 30 9.65 8.03 2.27
CA LEU A 30 8.68 7.42 3.19
C LEU A 30 9.06 7.66 4.66
N GLY A 31 10.30 8.06 4.92
CA GLY A 31 10.85 8.15 6.27
C GLY A 31 11.00 6.79 6.92
N ILE A 32 11.24 5.73 6.14
CA ILE A 32 11.33 4.34 6.63
C ILE A 32 12.73 3.80 6.32
N SER A 33 13.38 3.20 7.31
CA SER A 33 14.59 2.42 7.08
C SER A 33 14.62 1.16 7.94
N PHE A 34 15.31 0.12 7.48
CA PHE A 34 15.44 -1.15 8.20
C PHE A 34 16.68 -1.91 7.75
N LEU A 35 17.09 -2.90 8.52
CA LEU A 35 18.20 -3.81 8.18
C LEU A 35 17.67 -5.10 7.59
N VAL A 36 18.22 -5.53 6.46
CA VAL A 36 17.98 -6.87 5.91
C VAL A 36 18.68 -7.89 6.82
N PRO A 37 17.98 -8.88 7.38
CA PRO A 37 18.59 -9.87 8.26
C PRO A 37 19.68 -10.68 7.56
N ASN A 38 20.66 -11.16 8.31
CA ASN A 38 21.80 -11.88 7.72
C ASN A 38 21.35 -13.14 6.97
N GLY A 39 21.89 -13.33 5.76
CA GLY A 39 21.55 -14.48 4.90
C GLY A 39 20.24 -14.33 4.12
N TRP A 40 19.51 -13.23 4.32
CA TRP A 40 18.35 -12.87 3.51
C TRP A 40 18.74 -11.99 2.33
N GLN A 41 18.03 -12.16 1.23
CA GLN A 41 18.18 -11.36 0.01
C GLN A 41 16.86 -10.64 -0.25
N GLY A 42 16.94 -9.32 -0.45
CA GLY A 42 15.77 -8.48 -0.70
C GLY A 42 15.58 -8.15 -2.19
N GLN A 43 14.32 -8.10 -2.60
CA GLN A 43 13.90 -7.66 -3.93
C GLN A 43 12.67 -6.75 -3.80
N GLU A 44 12.66 -5.63 -4.51
CA GLU A 44 11.47 -4.79 -4.64
C GLU A 44 10.45 -5.44 -5.57
N THR A 45 9.18 -5.34 -5.17
CA THR A 45 8.01 -5.84 -5.88
C THR A 45 6.96 -4.72 -5.96
N SER A 46 5.89 -4.94 -6.71
CA SER A 46 4.75 -3.99 -6.73
C SER A 46 4.09 -3.81 -5.37
N ASN A 47 4.25 -4.77 -4.45
CA ASN A 47 3.56 -4.82 -3.16
C ASN A 47 4.50 -4.52 -1.99
N GLY A 48 5.70 -3.99 -2.26
CA GLY A 48 6.73 -3.68 -1.27
C GLY A 48 7.99 -4.54 -1.44
N VAL A 49 8.67 -4.89 -0.36
CA VAL A 49 9.96 -5.59 -0.38
C VAL A 49 9.79 -7.05 0.01
N LEU A 50 10.16 -7.96 -0.90
CA LEU A 50 10.20 -9.39 -0.66
C LEU A 50 11.61 -9.79 -0.23
N LEU A 51 11.75 -10.35 0.96
CA LEU A 51 12.97 -11.00 1.42
C LEU A 51 12.83 -12.52 1.32
N GLN A 52 13.88 -13.16 0.81
CA GLN A 52 13.97 -14.61 0.68
C GLN A 52 15.28 -15.12 1.29
N ASN A 53 15.22 -16.32 1.85
CA ASN A 53 16.40 -17.04 2.32
C ASN A 53 16.42 -18.40 1.63
N GLN A 54 17.55 -18.77 1.02
CA GLN A 54 17.64 -20.01 0.24
C GLN A 54 17.62 -21.27 1.10
N SER A 55 17.99 -21.14 2.38
CA SER A 55 18.07 -22.25 3.34
C SER A 55 16.80 -22.38 4.17
N LEU A 56 16.18 -21.26 4.54
CA LEU A 56 14.93 -21.23 5.30
C LEU A 56 13.77 -21.17 4.32
N GLY A 57 13.03 -22.28 4.19
CA GLY A 57 11.93 -22.44 3.23
C GLY A 57 10.68 -21.60 3.55
N GLY A 58 10.81 -20.28 3.44
CA GLY A 58 9.79 -19.26 3.68
C GLY A 58 10.19 -17.90 3.09
N ILE A 59 9.31 -16.92 3.26
CA ILE A 59 9.48 -15.55 2.76
C ILE A 59 9.13 -14.54 3.87
N ILE A 60 9.67 -13.33 3.73
CA ILE A 60 9.20 -12.15 4.46
C ILE A 60 8.78 -11.12 3.43
N LEU A 61 7.53 -10.68 3.47
CA LEU A 61 7.05 -9.55 2.67
C LEU A 61 6.89 -8.34 3.58
N ILE A 62 7.48 -7.22 3.19
CA ILE A 62 7.32 -5.93 3.84
C ILE A 62 6.43 -5.09 2.93
N SER A 63 5.27 -4.67 3.42
CA SER A 63 4.40 -3.71 2.75
C SER A 63 4.13 -2.51 3.68
N THR A 64 3.56 -1.47 3.11
CA THR A 64 3.22 -0.22 3.78
C THR A 64 1.71 -0.10 3.96
N HIS A 65 1.27 0.68 4.96
CA HIS A 65 -0.15 1.00 5.16
C HIS A 65 -0.33 2.38 5.79
N ASN A 66 -1.56 2.91 5.74
CA ASN A 66 -1.95 4.17 6.39
C ASN A 66 -2.77 3.97 7.68
N GLN A 67 -2.90 2.72 8.15
CA GLN A 67 -3.68 2.36 9.33
C GLN A 67 -2.97 2.71 10.65
N ASN A 68 -3.73 3.17 11.64
CA ASN A 68 -3.28 3.29 13.03
C ASN A 68 -3.39 1.96 13.79
N ILE A 69 -2.81 1.87 15.00
CA ILE A 69 -2.76 0.61 15.75
C ILE A 69 -4.15 0.02 16.06
N SER A 70 -5.17 0.85 16.31
CA SER A 70 -6.53 0.35 16.54
C SER A 70 -7.15 -0.25 15.27
N GLN A 71 -6.90 0.36 14.11
CA GLN A 71 -7.32 -0.14 12.81
C GLN A 71 -6.60 -1.44 12.45
N ILE A 72 -5.28 -1.51 12.67
CA ILE A 72 -4.48 -2.73 12.46
C ILE A 72 -5.05 -3.88 13.30
N LYS A 73 -5.31 -3.64 14.61
CA LYS A 73 -5.90 -4.67 15.49
C LYS A 73 -7.27 -5.11 15.01
N ALA A 74 -8.14 -4.18 14.60
CA ALA A 74 -9.48 -4.51 14.11
C ALA A 74 -9.43 -5.31 12.81
N GLU A 75 -8.49 -4.99 11.91
CA GLU A 75 -8.31 -5.70 10.64
C GLU A 75 -7.73 -7.09 10.85
N ALA A 76 -6.76 -7.24 11.74
CA ALA A 76 -6.13 -8.53 12.05
C ALA A 76 -7.10 -9.58 12.65
N LEU A 77 -8.27 -9.16 13.13
CA LEU A 77 -9.34 -10.05 13.62
C LEU A 77 -10.25 -10.58 12.50
N LYS A 78 -10.16 -10.00 11.30
CA LYS A 78 -10.90 -10.47 10.13
C LYS A 78 -10.06 -11.51 9.36
N PRO A 79 -10.68 -12.45 8.64
CA PRO A 79 -9.95 -13.30 7.70
C PRO A 79 -9.28 -12.46 6.61
N ILE A 80 -8.01 -12.75 6.32
CA ILE A 80 -7.31 -12.22 5.15
C ILE A 80 -7.69 -13.11 3.97
N GLN A 81 -8.35 -12.56 2.97
CA GLN A 81 -8.82 -13.33 1.82
C GLN A 81 -8.71 -12.54 0.51
N ASP A 82 -8.39 -13.24 -0.57
CA ASP A 82 -8.35 -12.68 -1.92
C ASP A 82 -8.97 -13.65 -2.95
N GLU A 83 -9.14 -13.18 -4.19
CA GLU A 83 -9.65 -13.98 -5.29
C GLU A 83 -8.63 -15.01 -5.83
N GLN A 84 -7.37 -14.94 -5.38
CA GLN A 84 -6.26 -15.78 -5.82
C GLN A 84 -6.05 -17.02 -4.92
N GLY A 85 -6.99 -17.29 -4.01
CA GLY A 85 -6.97 -18.46 -3.14
C GLY A 85 -6.16 -18.26 -1.86
N THR A 86 -5.93 -17.01 -1.44
CA THR A 86 -5.50 -16.71 -0.08
C THR A 86 -6.70 -16.72 0.85
N TYR A 87 -6.57 -17.44 1.96
CA TYR A 87 -7.51 -17.41 3.09
C TYR A 87 -6.73 -17.71 4.36
N LEU A 88 -6.46 -16.69 5.17
CA LEU A 88 -5.73 -16.82 6.43
C LEU A 88 -6.59 -16.30 7.58
N THR A 89 -6.61 -17.03 8.69
CA THR A 89 -7.33 -16.65 9.91
C THR A 89 -6.41 -16.64 11.11
N LEU A 90 -6.59 -15.65 11.98
CA LEU A 90 -5.83 -15.53 13.22
C LEU A 90 -6.04 -16.77 14.09
N ILE A 91 -4.94 -17.33 14.60
CA ILE A 91 -4.91 -18.40 15.59
C ILE A 91 -4.52 -17.79 16.93
N GLY A 92 -5.33 -18.04 17.96
CA GLY A 92 -5.08 -17.52 19.31
C GLY A 92 -5.44 -16.04 19.42
N SER A 93 -4.60 -15.27 20.10
CA SER A 93 -4.80 -13.84 20.32
C SER A 93 -3.70 -13.03 19.66
N LEU A 94 -3.98 -11.76 19.40
CA LEU A 94 -2.97 -10.78 19.05
C LEU A 94 -1.98 -10.58 20.21
N GLU A 95 -0.72 -10.34 19.86
CA GLU A 95 0.41 -10.08 20.73
C GLU A 95 0.82 -8.61 20.59
N ASP A 96 0.67 -7.82 21.65
CA ASP A 96 1.16 -6.44 21.66
C ASP A 96 2.68 -6.43 21.81
N LEU A 97 3.39 -6.04 20.75
CA LEU A 97 4.86 -5.92 20.75
C LEU A 97 5.31 -4.58 21.32
N SER A 98 4.52 -3.53 21.09
CA SER A 98 4.73 -2.17 21.61
C SER A 98 3.41 -1.38 21.57
N PRO A 99 3.36 -0.12 22.07
CA PRO A 99 2.17 0.71 21.91
C PRO A 99 1.74 0.98 20.46
N THR A 100 2.66 0.86 19.50
CA THR A 100 2.41 1.09 18.06
C THR A 100 2.60 -0.16 17.21
N ALA A 101 2.80 -1.33 17.82
CA ALA A 101 3.03 -2.57 17.07
C ALA A 101 2.29 -3.76 17.68
N VAL A 102 1.67 -4.55 16.83
CA VAL A 102 0.94 -5.77 17.19
C VAL A 102 1.31 -6.89 16.23
N ALA A 103 1.32 -8.13 16.72
CA ALA A 103 1.56 -9.30 15.90
C ALA A 103 0.51 -10.39 16.11
N GLY A 104 0.41 -11.31 15.16
CA GLY A 104 -0.49 -12.46 15.23
C GLY A 104 0.02 -13.62 14.41
N THR A 105 -0.35 -14.84 14.81
CA THR A 105 -0.09 -16.06 14.01
C THR A 105 -1.36 -16.41 13.25
N PHE A 106 -1.24 -16.69 11.96
CA PHE A 106 -2.35 -17.00 11.07
C PHE A 106 -2.13 -18.37 10.43
N ASP A 107 -3.20 -19.14 10.27
CA ASP A 107 -3.22 -20.40 9.49
C ASP A 107 -4.18 -20.27 8.32
N GLY A 108 -3.92 -21.06 7.29
CA GLY A 108 -4.89 -21.37 6.27
C GLY A 108 -4.21 -21.65 4.94
N TYR A 109 -4.63 -20.94 3.91
CA TYR A 109 -4.15 -21.09 2.56
C TYR A 109 -3.51 -19.79 2.07
N LEU A 110 -2.36 -19.90 1.42
CA LEU A 110 -1.74 -18.82 0.65
C LEU A 110 -1.63 -19.32 -0.79
N GLN A 111 -2.30 -18.65 -1.74
CA GLN A 111 -2.34 -19.07 -3.15
C GLN A 111 -2.73 -20.56 -3.33
N GLY A 112 -3.68 -21.04 -2.52
CA GLY A 112 -4.17 -22.42 -2.55
C GLY A 112 -3.29 -23.47 -1.85
N ALA A 113 -2.11 -23.12 -1.34
CA ALA A 113 -1.26 -24.02 -0.55
C ALA A 113 -1.44 -23.79 0.95
N MET A 114 -1.41 -24.87 1.76
CA MET A 114 -1.45 -24.75 3.22
C MET A 114 -0.24 -23.97 3.72
N ALA A 115 -0.50 -22.87 4.41
CA ALA A 115 0.52 -21.95 4.88
C ALA A 115 0.23 -21.49 6.31
N LYS A 116 1.31 -21.17 7.00
CA LYS A 116 1.29 -20.47 8.28
C LYS A 116 2.02 -19.15 8.10
N ALA A 117 1.48 -18.11 8.72
CA ALA A 117 2.09 -16.79 8.73
C ALA A 117 2.20 -16.22 10.13
N TYR A 118 3.25 -15.45 10.40
CA TYR A 118 3.33 -14.53 11.52
C TYR A 118 3.37 -13.13 10.93
N ILE A 119 2.39 -12.30 11.27
CA ILE A 119 2.21 -10.98 10.68
C ILE A 119 2.39 -9.95 11.79
N ILE A 120 3.24 -8.96 11.55
CA ILE A 120 3.50 -7.82 12.44
C ILE A 120 3.00 -6.56 11.73
N GLY A 121 2.05 -5.86 12.34
CA GLY A 121 1.60 -4.55 11.89
C GLY A 121 2.18 -3.46 12.79
N VAL A 122 2.78 -2.43 12.18
CA VAL A 122 3.48 -1.36 12.88
C VAL A 122 2.93 -0.01 12.42
N GLU A 123 2.28 0.71 13.32
CA GLU A 123 1.91 2.11 13.11
C GLU A 123 3.16 2.98 13.13
N ASN A 124 3.27 3.87 12.14
CA ASN A 124 4.27 4.92 12.14
C ASN A 124 3.91 5.96 13.20
N PRO A 125 4.79 6.28 14.16
CA PRO A 125 4.51 7.27 15.21
C PRO A 125 4.42 8.71 14.68
N TYR A 126 4.83 8.95 13.43
CA TYR A 126 4.70 10.23 12.72
C TYR A 126 3.53 10.18 11.74
N LYS A 127 3.19 11.32 11.11
CA LYS A 127 2.17 11.39 10.04
C LYS A 127 2.68 10.79 8.72
N GLY A 128 3.03 9.50 8.73
CA GLY A 128 3.57 8.76 7.59
C GLY A 128 3.01 7.34 7.49
N LEU A 129 3.59 6.53 6.59
CA LEU A 129 3.17 5.15 6.38
C LEU A 129 3.72 4.24 7.47
N GLY A 130 2.84 3.40 8.02
CA GLY A 130 3.22 2.23 8.82
C GLY A 130 3.70 1.09 7.93
N VAL A 131 4.17 0.01 8.56
CA VAL A 131 4.65 -1.19 7.86
C VAL A 131 3.95 -2.45 8.35
N THR A 132 3.63 -3.33 7.42
CA THR A 132 3.23 -4.70 7.69
C THR A 132 4.36 -5.63 7.27
N ILE A 133 4.78 -6.49 8.18
CA ILE A 133 5.80 -7.51 7.96
C ILE A 133 5.09 -8.86 8.01
N SER A 134 4.94 -9.50 6.85
CA SER A 134 4.32 -10.81 6.71
C SER A 134 5.39 -11.87 6.54
N ILE A 135 5.57 -12.69 7.57
CA ILE A 135 6.46 -13.84 7.55
C ILE A 135 5.63 -15.06 7.21
N ALA A 136 5.89 -15.75 6.11
CA ALA A 136 5.07 -16.86 5.67
C ALA A 136 5.90 -18.04 5.15
N ALA A 137 5.40 -19.25 5.38
CA ALA A 137 5.92 -20.49 4.81
C ALA A 137 4.79 -21.52 4.71
N ASN A 138 5.05 -22.61 3.99
CA ASN A 138 4.19 -23.79 4.10
C ASN A 138 4.11 -24.23 5.57
N SER A 139 2.95 -24.71 6.01
CA SER A 139 2.71 -24.97 7.44
C SER A 139 3.69 -25.99 8.06
N ASP A 140 4.25 -26.91 7.27
CA ASP A 140 5.26 -27.89 7.67
C ASP A 140 6.69 -27.33 7.77
N ARG A 141 6.92 -26.14 7.21
CA ARG A 141 8.22 -25.45 7.14
C ARG A 141 8.28 -24.16 7.94
N PHE A 142 7.16 -23.77 8.56
CA PHE A 142 7.13 -22.59 9.41
C PHE A 142 7.83 -22.88 10.75
N THR A 143 9.00 -22.28 10.96
CA THR A 143 9.84 -22.50 12.14
C THR A 143 9.96 -21.26 13.02
N ASP A 144 10.39 -21.44 14.27
CA ASP A 144 10.70 -20.32 15.17
C ASP A 144 11.85 -19.45 14.64
N GLU A 145 12.80 -20.03 13.92
CA GLU A 145 13.89 -19.28 13.28
C GLU A 145 13.35 -18.30 12.24
N LEU A 146 12.38 -18.73 11.43
CA LEU A 146 11.71 -17.87 10.45
C LEU A 146 10.92 -16.74 11.14
N LYS A 147 10.19 -17.06 12.21
CA LYS A 147 9.50 -16.06 13.04
C LYS A 147 10.49 -15.04 13.64
N ASN A 148 11.61 -15.52 14.17
CA ASN A 148 12.63 -14.68 14.81
C ASN A 148 13.32 -13.76 13.82
N ALA A 149 13.54 -14.18 12.57
CA ALA A 149 14.04 -13.30 11.51
C ALA A 149 13.09 -12.12 11.24
N GLY A 150 11.77 -12.35 11.28
CA GLY A 150 10.77 -11.30 11.21
C GLY A 150 10.80 -10.33 12.40
N LEU A 151 11.01 -10.85 13.61
CA LEU A 151 11.15 -10.03 14.82
C LEU A 151 12.44 -9.21 14.82
N GLU A 152 13.56 -9.76 14.36
CA GLU A 152 14.82 -9.04 14.19
C GLU A 152 14.66 -7.90 13.18
N LEU A 153 14.02 -8.19 12.04
CA LEU A 153 13.67 -7.19 11.04
C LEU A 153 12.80 -6.08 11.65
N TYR A 154 11.73 -6.43 12.37
CA TYR A 154 10.87 -5.48 13.09
C TYR A 154 11.68 -4.56 14.01
N GLN A 155 12.58 -5.13 14.82
CA GLN A 155 13.41 -4.36 15.75
C GLN A 155 14.39 -3.40 15.06
N SER A 156 14.72 -3.64 13.79
CA SER A 156 15.61 -2.79 13.01
C SER A 156 14.93 -1.59 12.35
N PHE A 157 13.60 -1.56 12.34
CA PHE A 157 12.85 -0.47 11.71
C PHE A 157 13.06 0.85 12.44
N GLU A 158 13.38 1.87 11.67
CA GLU A 158 13.45 3.26 12.11
C GLU A 158 12.51 4.10 11.26
N PHE A 159 11.66 4.87 11.94
CA PHE A 159 10.78 5.85 11.33
C PHE A 159 11.36 7.25 11.51
N LYS A 160 11.19 8.09 10.49
CA LYS A 160 11.52 9.51 10.50
C LYS A 160 10.34 10.30 9.96
N GLU A 161 10.11 11.47 10.53
CA GLU A 161 9.13 12.39 9.99
C GLU A 161 9.62 12.95 8.65
N VAL A 162 8.76 12.92 7.63
CA VAL A 162 9.00 13.52 6.33
C VAL A 162 8.02 14.68 6.15
N ASP A 163 8.55 15.89 6.02
CA ASP A 163 7.72 17.06 5.74
C ASP A 163 7.38 17.14 4.25
N ARG A 164 6.14 16.77 3.94
CA ARG A 164 5.53 16.92 2.60
C ARG A 164 4.35 17.87 2.60
N SER A 165 4.22 18.69 3.64
CA SER A 165 3.09 19.60 3.84
C SER A 165 2.85 20.49 2.62
N LYS A 166 3.92 21.04 2.03
CA LYS A 166 3.82 21.91 0.86
C LYS A 166 3.18 21.20 -0.35
N GLU A 167 3.64 20.00 -0.69
CA GLU A 167 3.10 19.22 -1.81
C GLU A 167 1.63 18.85 -1.56
N PHE A 168 1.30 18.45 -0.32
CA PHE A 168 -0.07 18.11 0.03
C PHE A 168 -1.01 19.33 0.00
N GLU A 169 -0.55 20.51 0.41
CA GLU A 169 -1.32 21.75 0.30
C GLU A 169 -1.50 22.19 -1.15
N GLU A 170 -0.51 22.01 -2.02
CA GLU A 170 -0.64 22.28 -3.46
C GLU A 170 -1.71 21.38 -4.09
N TRP A 171 -1.69 20.07 -3.80
CA TRP A 171 -2.73 19.13 -4.24
C TRP A 171 -4.11 19.45 -3.66
N LYS A 172 -4.17 19.82 -2.38
CA LYS A 172 -5.42 20.17 -1.72
C LYS A 172 -6.04 21.41 -2.33
N ALA A 173 -5.25 22.45 -2.57
CA ALA A 173 -5.68 23.66 -3.27
C ALA A 173 -6.10 23.36 -4.71
N PHE A 174 -5.42 22.43 -5.38
CA PHE A 174 -5.80 21.97 -6.71
C PHE A 174 -7.11 21.19 -6.74
N LEU A 175 -7.50 20.47 -5.68
CA LEU A 175 -8.69 19.61 -5.70
C LEU A 175 -9.90 20.21 -4.98
N ALA A 176 -9.69 21.10 -4.01
CA ALA A 176 -10.76 21.71 -3.23
C ALA A 176 -11.74 22.51 -4.09
N GLY A 177 -13.04 22.25 -3.93
CA GLY A 177 -14.10 22.92 -4.68
C GLY A 177 -14.28 22.40 -6.11
N TYR A 178 -13.84 21.18 -6.39
CA TYR A 178 -14.03 20.53 -7.69
C TYR A 178 -14.78 19.21 -7.56
N ARG A 179 -15.56 18.91 -8.60
CA ARG A 179 -16.10 17.59 -8.91
C ARG A 179 -15.08 16.82 -9.74
N LEU A 180 -14.80 15.59 -9.32
CA LEU A 180 -14.01 14.62 -10.05
C LEU A 180 -14.97 13.62 -10.70
N THR A 181 -14.94 13.52 -12.03
CA THR A 181 -15.81 12.60 -12.78
C THR A 181 -14.98 11.63 -13.59
N TYR A 182 -15.14 10.35 -13.32
CA TYR A 182 -14.67 9.25 -14.17
C TYR A 182 -15.82 8.73 -15.01
N MET A 183 -15.55 8.48 -16.28
CA MET A 183 -16.49 7.88 -17.23
C MET A 183 -15.77 6.85 -18.09
N SER A 184 -16.32 5.65 -18.14
CA SER A 184 -15.90 4.59 -19.06
C SER A 184 -17.12 4.03 -19.77
N SER A 185 -17.05 3.90 -21.10
CA SER A 185 -18.10 3.28 -21.90
C SER A 185 -17.52 2.17 -22.76
N TYR A 186 -18.04 0.96 -22.61
CA TYR A 186 -17.77 -0.17 -23.47
C TYR A 186 -19.00 -0.46 -24.32
N TYR A 187 -18.82 -0.51 -25.64
CA TYR A 187 -19.86 -0.85 -26.60
C TYR A 187 -19.47 -2.13 -27.32
N SER A 188 -20.31 -3.18 -27.20
CA SER A 188 -20.16 -4.42 -27.93
C SER A 188 -21.19 -4.47 -29.06
N PRO A 189 -20.78 -4.17 -30.32
CA PRO A 189 -21.67 -4.30 -31.47
C PRO A 189 -21.98 -5.78 -31.73
N SER A 190 -23.22 -6.08 -32.12
CA SER A 190 -23.59 -7.45 -32.50
C SER A 190 -22.95 -7.83 -33.84
N ALA A 191 -22.37 -9.03 -33.92
CA ALA A 191 -21.76 -9.55 -35.15
C ALA A 191 -22.78 -9.97 -36.24
N THR A 192 -24.08 -9.86 -35.96
CA THR A 192 -25.18 -10.24 -36.85
C THR A 192 -26.23 -9.14 -36.94
N GLU A 193 -26.82 -8.99 -38.12
CA GLU A 193 -27.92 -8.07 -38.40
C GLU A 193 -29.15 -8.50 -37.59
N GLY A 194 -29.59 -7.67 -36.64
CA GLY A 194 -30.67 -7.99 -35.68
C GLY A 194 -30.20 -8.60 -34.34
N GLY A 195 -28.89 -8.68 -34.10
CA GLY A 195 -28.36 -9.14 -32.81
C GLY A 195 -28.49 -8.10 -31.68
N ILE A 196 -28.46 -8.57 -30.42
CA ILE A 196 -28.51 -7.72 -29.24
C ILE A 196 -27.15 -7.05 -29.05
N SER A 197 -27.06 -5.74 -29.30
CA SER A 197 -25.90 -4.93 -28.91
C SER A 197 -25.97 -4.55 -27.43
N GLY A 198 -24.87 -4.73 -26.71
CA GLY A 198 -24.77 -4.39 -25.28
C GLY A 198 -23.80 -3.23 -25.05
N GLY A 199 -24.23 -2.22 -24.29
CA GLY A 199 -23.40 -1.10 -23.85
C GLY A 199 -23.30 -1.07 -22.33
N MET A 200 -22.08 -1.00 -21.79
CA MET A 200 -21.85 -0.74 -20.37
C MET A 200 -21.26 0.66 -20.24
N SER A 201 -21.87 1.51 -19.41
CA SER A 201 -21.27 2.78 -19.00
C SER A 201 -21.10 2.77 -17.48
N GLN A 202 -19.89 3.07 -17.03
CA GLN A 202 -19.59 3.34 -15.62
C GLN A 202 -19.33 4.83 -15.46
N LYS A 203 -19.99 5.44 -14.48
CA LYS A 203 -19.75 6.83 -14.07
C LYS A 203 -19.53 6.89 -12.57
N ARG A 204 -18.36 7.39 -12.15
CA ARG A 204 -18.05 7.67 -10.74
C ARG A 204 -17.88 9.18 -10.58
N VAL A 205 -18.53 9.75 -9.57
CA VAL A 205 -18.49 11.18 -9.26
C VAL A 205 -18.08 11.36 -7.81
N ILE A 206 -17.07 12.19 -7.58
CA ILE A 206 -16.58 12.56 -6.26
C ILE A 206 -16.56 14.09 -6.18
N ASP A 207 -17.37 14.68 -5.31
CA ASP A 207 -17.39 16.12 -5.07
C ASP A 207 -16.54 16.43 -3.84
N LEU A 208 -15.44 17.18 -4.04
CA LEU A 208 -14.51 17.53 -2.97
C LEU A 208 -14.80 18.94 -2.46
N CYS A 209 -15.50 19.03 -1.33
CA CYS A 209 -15.94 20.31 -0.80
C CYS A 209 -14.80 21.04 -0.06
N PRO A 210 -14.66 22.37 -0.22
CA PRO A 210 -13.59 23.15 0.40
C PRO A 210 -13.51 23.01 1.92
N GLU A 211 -14.62 22.72 2.59
CA GLU A 211 -14.72 22.51 4.03
C GLU A 211 -14.17 21.15 4.50
N GLY A 212 -13.67 20.31 3.58
CA GLY A 212 -13.00 19.04 3.91
C GLY A 212 -13.91 17.81 4.00
N TYR A 213 -15.17 17.92 3.56
CA TYR A 213 -16.05 16.77 3.38
C TYR A 213 -16.25 16.47 1.89
N PHE A 214 -16.64 15.24 1.56
CA PHE A 214 -16.89 14.84 0.18
C PHE A 214 -18.31 14.29 0.01
N THR A 215 -18.82 14.33 -1.22
CA THR A 215 -19.95 13.49 -1.63
C THR A 215 -19.52 12.56 -2.75
N MET A 216 -20.05 11.34 -2.78
CA MET A 216 -19.70 10.33 -3.78
C MET A 216 -20.96 9.68 -4.32
N ASN A 217 -21.07 9.64 -5.64
CA ASN A 217 -22.14 8.96 -6.35
C ASN A 217 -21.56 8.05 -7.43
N ASN A 218 -22.03 6.81 -7.49
CA ASN A 218 -21.66 5.86 -8.53
C ASN A 218 -22.92 5.42 -9.28
N SER A 219 -22.91 5.53 -10.60
CA SER A 219 -23.97 4.97 -11.44
C SER A 219 -23.36 4.07 -12.52
N SER A 220 -23.70 2.79 -12.44
CA SER A 220 -23.48 1.78 -13.48
C SER A 220 -24.81 1.41 -14.13
N SER A 221 -24.82 1.11 -15.44
CA SER A 221 -26.00 0.58 -16.13
C SER A 221 -26.37 -0.86 -15.73
N PHE A 222 -25.54 -1.52 -14.93
CA PHE A 222 -25.94 -2.67 -14.12
C PHE A 222 -26.42 -2.15 -12.76
N GLN A 223 -27.72 -2.31 -12.49
CA GLN A 223 -28.30 -2.13 -11.17
C GLN A 223 -27.73 -3.22 -10.25
N MET A 224 -26.69 -2.85 -9.52
CA MET A 224 -26.36 -3.52 -8.27
C MET A 224 -27.01 -2.67 -7.18
N ASP A 225 -28.12 -3.18 -6.68
CA ASP A 225 -28.91 -2.62 -5.60
C ASP A 225 -28.01 -2.49 -4.36
N GLY A 226 -27.89 -1.28 -3.80
CA GLY A 226 -27.29 -1.07 -2.48
C GLY A 226 -26.09 -0.13 -2.37
N LEU A 227 -26.18 1.11 -2.84
CA LEU A 227 -25.39 2.25 -2.28
C LEU A 227 -26.19 3.57 -2.30
N GLY A 228 -27.49 3.50 -2.05
CA GLY A 228 -28.27 4.68 -1.67
C GLY A 228 -28.17 4.85 -0.16
N MET A 229 -27.28 5.72 0.32
CA MET A 229 -27.29 6.09 1.75
C MET A 229 -27.86 7.48 1.94
N ASN A 230 -29.04 7.49 2.57
CA ASN A 230 -29.67 8.66 3.17
C ASN A 230 -28.71 9.30 4.19
N ASN A 231 -28.41 10.58 4.03
CA ASN A 231 -27.68 11.37 5.01
C ASN A 231 -28.65 11.96 6.03
N ASP A 232 -28.89 11.23 7.11
CA ASP A 232 -29.36 11.85 8.35
C ASP A 232 -28.12 12.26 9.18
N LYS A 233 -27.87 13.58 9.25
CA LYS A 233 -27.05 14.31 10.25
C LYS A 233 -25.55 14.59 10.01
N GLY A 234 -25.01 14.47 8.78
CA GLY A 234 -23.63 14.88 8.45
C GLY A 234 -23.53 15.64 7.12
N LYS A 235 -22.53 16.53 6.97
CA LYS A 235 -22.19 17.15 5.68
C LYS A 235 -21.58 16.07 4.76
N GLY A 236 -22.32 15.57 3.78
CA GLY A 236 -21.83 14.60 2.78
C GLY A 236 -21.57 13.18 3.29
N ASN A 237 -20.78 12.41 2.53
CA ASN A 237 -20.48 10.98 2.78
C ASN A 237 -19.33 10.74 3.77
N GLY A 238 -18.47 11.73 4.00
CA GLY A 238 -17.29 11.59 4.85
C GLY A 238 -16.34 12.77 4.73
N SER A 239 -15.14 12.64 5.29
CA SER A 239 -14.06 13.63 5.15
C SER A 239 -13.04 13.24 4.08
N TRP A 240 -12.39 14.23 3.48
CA TRP A 240 -11.28 14.01 2.54
C TRP A 240 -10.05 14.82 2.94
N GLU A 241 -8.88 14.28 2.60
CA GLU A 241 -7.60 14.95 2.77
C GLU A 241 -6.59 14.51 1.71
N ILE A 242 -5.49 15.24 1.60
CA ILE A 242 -4.31 14.80 0.85
C ILE A 242 -3.31 14.25 1.85
N GLY A 243 -2.78 13.08 1.55
CA GLY A 243 -1.74 12.46 2.35
C GLY A 243 -0.85 11.55 1.51
N MET A 244 -0.14 10.68 2.19
CA MET A 244 0.70 9.67 1.55
C MET A 244 -0.15 8.42 1.24
N GLY A 245 -0.17 8.02 -0.03
CA GLY A 245 -0.68 6.71 -0.45
C GLY A 245 0.27 5.58 -0.01
N GLU A 246 -0.19 4.34 -0.08
CA GLU A 246 0.60 3.17 0.36
C GLU A 246 1.90 3.02 -0.43
N ASP A 247 1.92 3.43 -1.70
CA ASP A 247 3.11 3.47 -2.56
C ASP A 247 4.05 4.65 -2.28
N GLY A 248 3.71 5.52 -1.32
CA GLY A 248 4.45 6.75 -1.04
C GLY A 248 4.09 7.92 -1.94
N SER A 249 3.24 7.77 -2.95
CA SER A 249 2.81 8.88 -3.79
C SER A 249 1.81 9.78 -3.05
N PRO A 250 1.62 11.04 -3.48
CA PRO A 250 0.50 11.84 -2.99
C PRO A 250 -0.82 11.15 -3.32
N ALA A 251 -1.71 11.04 -2.35
CA ALA A 251 -2.98 10.38 -2.52
C ALA A 251 -4.14 11.22 -1.98
N LEU A 252 -5.29 11.11 -2.66
CA LEU A 252 -6.58 11.55 -2.14
C LEU A 252 -7.10 10.47 -1.19
N LEU A 253 -7.18 10.81 0.10
CA LEU A 253 -7.66 9.93 1.15
C LEU A 253 -9.11 10.31 1.50
N LEU A 254 -10.03 9.37 1.33
CA LEU A 254 -11.44 9.53 1.67
C LEU A 254 -11.77 8.65 2.88
N LYS A 255 -12.36 9.25 3.91
CA LYS A 255 -12.79 8.56 5.13
C LYS A 255 -14.29 8.71 5.28
N SER A 256 -15.02 7.63 5.00
CA SER A 256 -16.48 7.58 5.14
C SER A 256 -16.89 7.68 6.60
N TYR A 257 -18.02 8.32 6.87
CA TYR A 257 -18.65 8.23 8.19
C TYR A 257 -19.17 6.82 8.52
N THR A 258 -19.31 5.96 7.52
CA THR A 258 -19.67 4.53 7.68
C THR A 258 -18.47 3.64 8.02
N GLY A 259 -17.24 4.18 8.02
CA GLY A 259 -16.02 3.47 8.36
C GLY A 259 -15.23 2.92 7.18
N GLU A 260 -15.76 3.01 5.95
CA GLU A 260 -15.03 2.71 4.73
C GLU A 260 -13.98 3.79 4.45
N ASN A 261 -12.77 3.39 4.02
CA ASN A 261 -11.72 4.31 3.63
C ASN A 261 -11.27 3.99 2.20
N TRP A 262 -11.00 5.03 1.40
CA TRP A 262 -10.44 4.90 0.06
C TRP A 262 -9.18 5.75 -0.07
N SER A 263 -8.23 5.25 -0.86
CA SER A 263 -6.99 5.93 -1.19
C SER A 263 -6.82 5.91 -2.72
N TYR A 264 -6.63 7.08 -3.32
CA TYR A 264 -6.36 7.20 -4.75
C TYR A 264 -5.03 7.90 -4.97
N SER A 265 -4.05 7.19 -5.53
CA SER A 265 -2.78 7.79 -5.99
C SER A 265 -3.07 8.87 -7.01
N LEU A 266 -2.49 10.05 -6.80
CA LEU A 266 -2.68 11.24 -7.61
C LEU A 266 -1.52 11.40 -8.59
N SER A 267 -1.86 11.62 -9.85
CA SER A 267 -0.88 12.10 -10.83
C SER A 267 -1.51 13.12 -11.78
N PHE A 268 -0.67 14.03 -12.26
CA PHE A 268 -1.06 15.02 -13.26
C PHE A 268 -0.07 14.95 -14.42
N ALA A 269 -0.53 14.49 -15.57
CA ALA A 269 0.28 14.31 -16.77
C ALA A 269 -0.50 14.77 -17.99
N GLU A 270 0.17 15.33 -18.99
CA GLU A 270 -0.47 15.77 -20.24
C GLU A 270 -1.70 16.68 -20.01
N ASN A 271 -1.65 17.53 -18.97
CA ASN A 271 -2.73 18.43 -18.56
C ASN A 271 -4.03 17.71 -18.13
N LYS A 272 -3.91 16.47 -17.64
CA LYS A 272 -5.01 15.61 -17.18
C LYS A 272 -4.75 15.10 -15.77
N LEU A 273 -5.80 15.01 -14.97
CA LEU A 273 -5.78 14.45 -13.62
C LEU A 273 -6.04 12.95 -13.68
N TYR A 274 -5.23 12.17 -12.97
CA TYR A 274 -5.39 10.73 -12.85
C TYR A 274 -5.48 10.32 -11.38
N LEU A 275 -6.42 9.43 -11.09
CA LEU A 275 -6.57 8.74 -9.81
C LEU A 275 -6.34 7.25 -10.06
N ASN A 276 -5.33 6.66 -9.43
CA ASN A 276 -4.91 5.26 -9.66
C ASN A 276 -4.67 4.95 -11.16
N GLY A 277 -4.14 5.91 -11.92
CA GLY A 277 -3.91 5.80 -13.36
C GLY A 277 -5.16 5.97 -14.24
N GLU A 278 -6.36 6.12 -13.66
CA GLU A 278 -7.59 6.40 -14.41
C GLU A 278 -7.77 7.91 -14.59
N HIS A 279 -8.16 8.35 -15.79
CA HIS A 279 -8.38 9.77 -16.08
C HIS A 279 -9.69 10.29 -15.48
N TYR A 280 -9.62 11.37 -14.72
CA TYR A 280 -10.77 12.07 -14.14
C TYR A 280 -10.88 13.49 -14.69
N PHE A 281 -12.10 13.87 -15.07
CA PHE A 281 -12.45 15.26 -15.37
C PHE A 281 -12.59 16.04 -14.06
N ARG A 282 -11.90 17.18 -13.97
CA ARG A 282 -11.93 18.09 -12.82
C ARG A 282 -12.73 19.34 -13.18
N THR A 283 -13.94 19.50 -12.63
CA THR A 283 -14.87 20.59 -12.98
C THR A 283 -15.39 21.34 -11.74
N ASN A 284 -15.56 22.66 -11.82
CA ASN A 284 -16.04 23.50 -10.71
C ASN A 284 -17.17 24.45 -11.08
N SER A 285 -17.79 24.28 -12.25
CA SER A 285 -18.81 25.20 -12.75
C SER A 285 -19.89 24.48 -13.55
N GLY A 286 -21.04 25.14 -13.69
CA GLY A 286 -22.20 24.62 -14.40
C GLY A 286 -22.83 23.40 -13.73
N GLU A 287 -23.49 22.55 -14.52
CA GLU A 287 -24.14 21.32 -14.05
C GLU A 287 -23.16 20.28 -13.48
N ASN A 288 -21.87 20.44 -13.76
CA ASN A 288 -20.78 19.62 -13.26
C ASN A 288 -20.01 20.28 -12.10
N ALA A 289 -20.57 21.31 -11.47
CA ALA A 289 -20.03 21.85 -10.22
C ALA A 289 -20.22 20.84 -9.07
N PRO A 290 -19.34 20.84 -8.05
CA PRO A 290 -19.48 19.96 -6.90
C PRO A 290 -20.74 20.29 -6.09
N ASN A 291 -21.39 19.27 -5.55
CA ASN A 291 -22.50 19.42 -4.61
C ASN A 291 -21.98 19.50 -3.18
N CYS A 292 -21.94 20.72 -2.65
CA CYS A 292 -21.41 21.05 -1.32
C CYS A 292 -22.45 21.75 -0.44
N TYR A 293 -23.71 21.32 -0.51
CA TYR A 293 -24.80 21.90 0.28
C TYR A 293 -25.54 20.85 1.08
#